data_AF-A0A2K0W2B5-F1
#
_entry.id   AF-A0A2K0W2B5-F1
#
_cell.length_a   1.000
_cell.length_b   1.000
_cell.length_c   1.000
_cell.angle_alpha   90.00
_cell.angle_beta   90.00
_cell.angle_gamma   90.00
#
_symmetry.space_group_name_H-M   'P 1'
#
loop_
_entity.id
_entity.type
_entity.pdbx_description
1 polymer ?
#
loop_
_entity_poly.entity_id
_entity_poly.type
_entity_poly.pdbx_seq_one_letter_code
_entity_poly.pdbx_strand_id
1 'polypeptide(L)'
;MFFRNQTTADLARKNAGALSTASSSSAVTPDSEVWKRPVSPPARDRATTFFMRQYVFDMTSAGGTLPLRDNHEFLPGLIRNQQSSFGLLSTTVAAAGFAALSNAGNVTEWRAEAFRLYDSAIRQLQIALQDPVQRVSDETLGAVLLMGTFETIAFADTGSLKAFSQHIIAAARCIEMRGPAQFQTVVGLKMFMQMRRIMITTCHQLQEPIPFEISKWSSWAERSQNSDLIPVNRFSEINEVLASVRAELKYQHITNPAVISDRLLKIDKLFEDWAQTLPPSWI
;
A
#
# COMPACT_ATOMS: atom_id res chain seq x y z
N MET A 1 12.36 -38.11 15.66
CA MET A 1 13.50 -39.05 15.57
C MET A 1 14.76 -38.20 15.40
N PHE A 2 15.76 -38.34 16.29
CA PHE A 2 17.19 -37.91 16.16
C PHE A 2 17.52 -36.46 15.71
N PHE A 3 18.32 -35.61 16.38
CA PHE A 3 18.97 -35.49 17.71
C PHE A 3 18.80 -34.00 18.18
N ARG A 4 18.93 -33.52 19.43
CA ARG A 4 19.45 -33.98 20.74
C ARG A 4 20.95 -33.72 21.06
N ASN A 5 21.22 -32.53 21.60
CA ASN A 5 22.22 -32.11 22.61
C ASN A 5 23.72 -32.45 22.45
N GLN A 6 24.55 -31.39 22.49
CA GLN A 6 25.82 -31.33 23.24
C GLN A 6 25.98 -29.88 23.75
N THR A 7 26.65 -29.51 24.84
CA THR A 7 26.93 -30.06 26.18
C THR A 7 27.51 -28.85 26.93
N THR A 8 27.05 -28.57 28.15
CA THR A 8 27.61 -27.54 29.02
C THR A 8 28.97 -27.94 29.58
N ALA A 9 30.01 -27.13 29.36
CA ALA A 9 31.24 -27.15 30.15
C ALA A 9 31.97 -25.80 30.04
N ASP A 10 31.79 -24.93 31.06
CA ASP A 10 32.84 -24.06 31.62
C ASP A 10 32.26 -23.28 32.80
N LEU A 11 32.26 -23.94 33.96
CA LEU A 11 31.84 -23.37 35.24
C LEU A 11 33.07 -23.06 36.10
N ALA A 12 33.12 -21.81 36.57
CA ALA A 12 33.70 -21.39 37.84
C ALA A 12 35.11 -21.88 38.22
N ARG A 13 36.14 -21.03 38.00
CA ARG A 13 37.34 -21.05 38.84
C ARG A 13 38.05 -19.70 39.01
N LYS A 14 37.53 -18.84 39.91
CA LYS A 14 38.34 -17.97 40.78
C LYS A 14 37.50 -17.28 41.86
N ASN A 15 37.65 -17.74 43.11
CA ASN A 15 37.31 -17.00 44.33
C ASN A 15 38.12 -17.59 45.48
N ALA A 16 39.07 -16.84 46.05
CA ALA A 16 39.72 -17.12 47.35
C ALA A 16 40.60 -15.94 47.80
N GLY A 17 40.17 -15.21 48.85
CA GLY A 17 40.99 -14.30 49.69
C GLY A 17 41.48 -12.97 49.05
N ALA A 18 41.65 -11.86 49.79
CA ALA A 18 41.46 -11.64 51.23
C ALA A 18 41.31 -10.13 51.59
N LEU A 19 40.48 -9.87 52.61
CA LEU A 19 40.43 -8.72 53.55
C LEU A 19 40.65 -7.24 53.10
N SER A 20 39.55 -6.48 53.19
CA SER A 20 39.33 -5.33 54.10
C SER A 20 40.38 -4.20 54.24
N THR A 21 40.03 -3.03 53.70
CA THR A 21 40.16 -1.73 54.39
C THR A 21 38.90 -0.87 54.13
N ALA A 22 38.52 -0.03 55.11
CA ALA A 22 37.27 0.74 55.07
C ALA A 22 37.47 2.18 54.54
N SER A 23 36.43 2.77 53.92
CA SER A 23 36.24 4.24 53.86
C SER A 23 34.82 4.67 53.49
N SER A 24 34.35 5.69 54.22
CA SER A 24 33.26 6.66 53.92
C SER A 24 31.96 6.18 53.27
N SER A 25 30.88 6.17 54.06
CA SER A 25 29.50 6.21 53.57
C SER A 25 29.18 7.57 52.92
N SER A 26 28.93 7.59 51.62
CA SER A 26 28.28 8.72 50.95
C SER A 26 26.79 8.42 50.82
N ALA A 27 25.94 9.24 51.45
CA ALA A 27 24.49 9.08 51.32
C ALA A 27 24.06 9.43 49.89
N VAL A 28 23.69 8.41 49.10
CA VAL A 28 23.09 8.61 47.78
C VAL A 28 21.65 9.09 47.98
N THR A 29 21.42 10.38 47.81
CA THR A 29 20.07 10.91 47.58
C THR A 29 19.50 10.28 46.31
N PRO A 30 18.23 9.81 46.29
CA PRO A 30 17.63 9.33 45.06
C PRO A 30 17.48 10.52 44.11
N ASP A 31 18.19 10.51 43.00
CA ASP A 31 17.94 11.47 41.92
C ASP A 31 16.46 11.34 41.50
N SER A 32 15.72 12.43 41.57
CA SER A 32 14.36 12.47 41.04
C SER A 32 14.42 12.18 39.55
N GLU A 33 13.79 11.10 39.08
CA GLU A 33 13.70 10.81 37.65
C GLU A 33 12.90 11.91 36.95
N VAL A 34 13.62 12.92 36.46
CA VAL A 34 13.07 13.94 35.57
C VAL A 34 12.72 13.23 34.26
N TRP A 35 11.43 12.91 34.08
CA TRP A 35 10.88 12.40 32.84
C TRP A 35 11.10 13.41 31.70
N LYS A 36 12.26 13.31 31.05
CA LYS A 36 12.62 14.10 29.87
C LYS A 36 11.76 13.65 28.69
N ARG A 37 10.56 14.24 28.58
CA ARG A 37 9.66 14.04 27.44
C ARG A 37 10.43 14.37 26.16
N PRO A 38 10.48 13.48 25.14
CA PRO A 38 11.18 13.75 23.90
C PRO A 38 10.65 15.03 23.24
N VAL A 39 11.57 15.91 22.82
CA VAL A 39 11.23 17.19 22.15
C VAL A 39 10.67 16.95 20.75
N SER A 40 11.06 15.83 20.11
CA SER A 40 10.56 15.40 18.81
C SER A 40 9.41 14.40 18.95
N PRO A 41 8.38 14.45 18.08
CA PRO A 41 7.34 13.42 18.03
C PRO A 41 7.93 12.02 17.76
N PRO A 42 7.27 10.95 18.24
CA PRO A 42 7.64 9.57 17.94
C PRO A 42 7.89 9.34 16.44
N ALA A 43 8.87 8.51 16.11
CA ALA A 43 9.26 8.25 14.72
C ALA A 43 8.08 7.73 13.86
N ARG A 44 7.22 6.90 14.45
CA ARG A 44 5.98 6.40 13.84
C ARG A 44 5.02 7.54 13.46
N ASP A 45 4.90 8.55 14.32
CA ASP A 45 3.98 9.69 14.10
C ASP A 45 4.53 10.60 13.01
N ARG A 46 5.86 10.79 12.97
CA ARG A 46 6.56 11.50 11.88
C ARG A 46 6.36 10.79 10.54
N ALA A 47 6.54 9.47 10.50
CA ALA A 47 6.30 8.65 9.31
C ALA A 47 4.84 8.73 8.84
N THR A 48 3.89 8.56 9.76
CA THR A 48 2.44 8.65 9.49
C THR A 48 2.06 10.03 8.96
N THR A 49 2.56 11.09 9.59
CA THR A 49 2.31 12.48 9.17
C THR A 49 2.92 12.79 7.80
N PHE A 50 4.12 12.27 7.52
CA PHE A 50 4.75 12.41 6.20
C PHE A 50 3.93 11.70 5.11
N PHE A 51 3.50 10.46 5.36
CA PHE A 51 2.64 9.71 4.44
C PHE A 51 1.33 10.47 4.16
N MET A 52 0.64 10.91 5.22
CA MET A 52 -0.58 11.70 5.13
C MET A 52 -0.39 12.96 4.28
N ARG A 53 0.69 13.71 4.53
CA ARG A 53 0.98 14.93 3.77
C ARG A 53 1.25 14.65 2.28
N GLN A 54 1.96 13.56 1.97
CA GLN A 54 2.48 13.30 0.63
C GLN A 54 1.56 12.44 -0.27
N TYR A 55 0.72 11.59 0.33
CA TYR A 55 -0.12 10.62 -0.40
C TYR A 55 -1.62 10.73 -0.08
N VAL A 56 -2.03 11.64 0.82
CA VAL A 56 -3.45 11.89 1.15
C VAL A 56 -3.83 13.35 0.92
N PHE A 57 -3.00 14.27 1.42
CA PHE A 57 -3.31 15.71 1.45
C PHE A 57 -2.50 16.56 0.46
N ASP A 58 -1.78 15.99 -0.50
CA ASP A 58 -0.77 16.79 -1.22
C ASP A 58 -1.42 17.95 -2.03
N MET A 59 -1.11 19.14 -1.53
CA MET A 59 -1.59 20.48 -1.93
C MET A 59 -0.77 21.10 -3.07
N THR A 60 0.21 20.39 -3.64
CA THR A 60 1.14 20.91 -4.69
C THR A 60 0.51 21.10 -6.08
N SER A 61 -0.77 21.45 -6.17
CA SER A 61 -1.45 21.85 -7.42
C SER A 61 -1.85 23.32 -7.37
N ALA A 62 -0.87 24.21 -7.58
CA ALA A 62 -1.13 25.61 -7.96
C ALA A 62 -1.62 25.75 -9.43
N GLY A 63 -1.87 24.64 -10.12
CA GLY A 63 -2.53 24.55 -11.42
C GLY A 63 -3.71 23.59 -11.35
N GLY A 64 -4.90 24.05 -11.77
CA GLY A 64 -6.17 23.35 -11.60
C GLY A 64 -6.40 22.19 -12.57
N THR A 65 -5.61 21.12 -12.49
CA THR A 65 -5.83 19.90 -13.26
C THR A 65 -6.53 18.82 -12.42
N LEU A 66 -7.80 18.58 -12.78
CA LEU A 66 -8.65 17.38 -12.65
C LEU A 66 -8.62 16.53 -11.34
N PRO A 67 -9.79 16.04 -10.86
CA PRO A 67 -9.92 15.28 -9.60
C PRO A 67 -9.39 13.82 -9.69
N LEU A 68 -8.46 13.53 -10.59
CA LEU A 68 -7.91 12.21 -10.90
C LEU A 68 -6.84 11.71 -9.90
N ARG A 69 -6.64 12.40 -8.77
CA ARG A 69 -5.62 12.02 -7.79
C ARG A 69 -6.09 10.88 -6.87
N ASP A 70 -5.30 9.83 -6.79
CA ASP A 70 -5.46 8.67 -5.90
C ASP A 70 -5.13 8.99 -4.42
N ASN A 71 -5.72 10.08 -3.91
CA ASN A 71 -5.40 10.73 -2.63
C ASN A 71 -5.86 9.95 -1.37
N HIS A 72 -6.06 8.63 -1.44
CA HIS A 72 -6.44 7.75 -0.32
C HIS A 72 -7.47 8.39 0.65
N GLU A 73 -8.45 9.15 0.13
CA GLU A 73 -9.14 10.22 0.88
C GLU A 73 -10.03 9.71 2.02
N PHE A 74 -10.40 8.43 1.96
CA PHE A 74 -11.09 7.69 3.02
C PHE A 74 -10.21 7.47 4.26
N LEU A 75 -8.88 7.49 4.11
CA LEU A 75 -7.94 7.00 5.11
C LEU A 75 -7.99 7.75 6.45
N PRO A 76 -8.10 9.09 6.53
CA PRO A 76 -8.27 9.78 7.81
C PRO A 76 -9.56 9.38 8.53
N GLY A 77 -10.61 9.02 7.79
CA GLY A 77 -11.87 8.51 8.34
C GLY A 77 -11.72 7.07 8.86
N LEU A 78 -11.10 6.19 8.07
CA LEU A 78 -10.89 4.80 8.48
C LEU A 78 -9.96 4.69 9.70
N ILE A 79 -8.85 5.43 9.75
CA ILE A 79 -7.94 5.43 10.90
C ILE A 79 -8.62 5.95 12.16
N ARG A 80 -9.46 6.99 12.05
CA ARG A 80 -10.23 7.51 13.20
C ARG A 80 -11.16 6.44 13.79
N ASN A 81 -11.70 5.57 12.95
CA ASN A 81 -12.61 4.50 13.36
C ASN A 81 -11.87 3.23 13.81
N GLN A 82 -10.54 3.17 13.64
CA GLN A 82 -9.73 2.01 14.01
C GLN A 82 -9.57 1.95 15.54
N GLN A 83 -9.84 0.78 16.13
CA GLN A 83 -9.89 0.60 17.59
C GLN A 83 -8.51 0.72 18.29
N SER A 84 -7.41 0.66 17.54
CA SER A 84 -6.05 0.66 18.07
C SER A 84 -5.10 1.39 17.12
N SER A 85 -4.25 2.29 17.65
CA SER A 85 -3.18 2.96 16.89
C SER A 85 -2.13 2.00 16.29
N PHE A 86 -2.18 0.72 16.66
CA PHE A 86 -1.32 -0.36 16.18
C PHE A 86 -2.04 -1.43 15.34
N GLY A 87 -3.34 -1.25 15.09
CA GLY A 87 -4.12 -2.07 14.14
C GLY A 87 -3.72 -1.86 12.68
N LEU A 88 -4.45 -2.51 11.77
CA LEU A 88 -3.96 -2.84 10.43
C LEU A 88 -3.63 -1.62 9.57
N LEU A 89 -4.57 -0.69 9.31
CA LEU A 89 -4.26 0.50 8.50
C LEU A 89 -3.15 1.34 9.13
N SER A 90 -3.27 1.66 10.43
CA SER A 90 -2.28 2.49 11.12
C SER A 90 -0.85 1.91 11.04
N THR A 91 -0.71 0.58 11.01
CA THR A 91 0.58 -0.10 10.86
C THR A 91 1.06 -0.08 9.41
N THR A 92 0.20 -0.28 8.42
CA THR A 92 0.54 -0.14 6.99
C THR A 92 0.93 1.30 6.63
N VAL A 93 0.20 2.29 7.13
CA VAL A 93 0.50 3.73 6.92
C VAL A 93 1.84 4.11 7.53
N ALA A 94 2.14 3.64 8.74
CA ALA A 94 3.45 3.84 9.35
C ALA A 94 4.56 3.21 8.49
N ALA A 95 4.37 1.97 8.00
CA ALA A 95 5.33 1.30 7.13
C ALA A 95 5.59 2.10 5.84
N ALA A 96 4.53 2.51 5.13
CA ALA A 96 4.63 3.30 3.90
C ALA A 96 5.27 4.68 4.15
N GLY A 97 4.95 5.32 5.27
CA GLY A 97 5.56 6.57 5.70
C GLY A 97 7.05 6.45 6.00
N PHE A 98 7.49 5.37 6.64
CA PHE A 98 8.91 5.10 6.88
C PHE A 98 9.65 4.78 5.57
N ALA A 99 9.04 4.04 4.64
CA ALA A 99 9.62 3.79 3.32
C ALA A 99 9.79 5.11 2.53
N ALA A 100 8.76 5.95 2.51
CA ALA A 100 8.81 7.23 1.81
C ALA A 100 9.82 8.22 2.43
N LEU A 101 9.87 8.30 3.76
CA LEU A 101 10.89 9.07 4.48
C LEU A 101 12.31 8.52 4.25
N SER A 102 12.47 7.20 4.21
CA SER A 102 13.74 6.56 3.92
C SER A 102 14.25 6.92 2.53
N ASN A 103 13.37 6.92 1.52
CA ASN A 103 13.73 7.32 0.16
C ASN A 103 14.05 8.83 0.07
N ALA A 104 13.28 9.67 0.75
CA ALA A 104 13.47 11.13 0.73
C ALA A 104 14.74 11.60 1.49
N GLY A 105 15.12 10.90 2.56
CA GLY A 105 16.29 11.25 3.40
C GLY A 105 17.51 10.33 3.23
N ASN A 106 17.41 9.27 2.42
CA ASN A 106 18.40 8.18 2.29
C ASN A 106 18.82 7.54 3.64
N VAL A 107 17.86 7.32 4.55
CA VAL A 107 18.11 6.85 5.93
C VAL A 107 17.84 5.35 6.06
N THR A 108 18.90 4.55 6.20
CA THR A 108 18.81 3.07 6.22
C THR A 108 18.01 2.50 7.41
N GLU A 109 18.06 3.10 8.61
CA GLU A 109 17.28 2.59 9.75
C GLU A 109 15.77 2.71 9.50
N TRP A 110 15.34 3.75 8.79
CA TRP A 110 13.93 3.92 8.42
C TRP A 110 13.49 2.88 7.38
N ARG A 111 14.37 2.45 6.47
CA ARG A 111 14.09 1.30 5.59
C ARG A 111 13.87 0.03 6.40
N ALA A 112 14.76 -0.28 7.35
CA ALA A 112 14.62 -1.48 8.19
C ALA A 112 13.31 -1.48 9.00
N GLU A 113 12.95 -0.34 9.60
CA GLU A 113 11.69 -0.19 10.34
C GLU A 113 10.45 -0.27 9.43
N ALA A 114 10.52 0.29 8.21
CA ALA A 114 9.45 0.20 7.22
C ALA A 114 9.11 -1.26 6.90
N PHE A 115 10.13 -2.08 6.62
CA PHE A 115 9.97 -3.52 6.36
C PHE A 115 9.46 -4.28 7.57
N ARG A 116 9.98 -4.01 8.78
CA ARG A 116 9.51 -4.64 10.03
C ARG A 116 8.02 -4.37 10.29
N LEU A 117 7.55 -3.16 9.99
CA LEU A 117 6.15 -2.78 10.09
C LEU A 117 5.31 -3.39 8.96
N TYR A 118 5.84 -3.49 7.75
CA TYR A 118 5.18 -4.15 6.62
C TYR A 118 4.91 -5.63 6.91
N ASP A 119 5.90 -6.36 7.40
CA ASP A 119 5.76 -7.74 7.87
C ASP A 119 4.71 -7.88 8.98
N SER A 120 4.61 -6.87 9.86
CA SER A 120 3.57 -6.81 10.88
C SER A 120 2.18 -6.60 10.28
N ALA A 121 2.05 -5.72 9.28
CA ALA A 121 0.81 -5.50 8.54
C ALA A 121 0.38 -6.76 7.76
N ILE A 122 1.30 -7.48 7.12
CA ILE A 122 1.00 -8.76 6.45
C ILE A 122 0.36 -9.75 7.44
N ARG A 123 0.95 -9.92 8.64
CA ARG A 123 0.39 -10.82 9.66
C ARG A 123 -0.98 -10.36 10.16
N GLN A 124 -1.18 -9.05 10.36
CA GLN A 124 -2.47 -8.49 10.76
C GLN A 124 -3.53 -8.66 9.66
N LEU A 125 -3.17 -8.47 8.38
CA LEU A 125 -4.04 -8.72 7.23
C LEU A 125 -4.42 -10.19 7.14
N GLN A 126 -3.46 -11.11 7.32
CA GLN A 126 -3.73 -12.56 7.32
C GLN A 126 -4.75 -12.95 8.39
N ILE A 127 -4.69 -12.35 9.58
CA ILE A 127 -5.67 -12.55 10.65
C ILE A 127 -7.03 -11.97 10.25
N ALA A 128 -7.07 -10.72 9.78
CA ALA A 128 -8.32 -10.06 9.35
C ALA A 128 -9.03 -10.81 8.21
N LEU A 129 -8.28 -11.46 7.32
CA LEU A 129 -8.83 -12.28 6.23
C LEU A 129 -9.46 -13.61 6.69
N GLN A 130 -9.13 -14.11 7.89
CA GLN A 130 -9.80 -15.29 8.48
C GLN A 130 -11.12 -14.92 9.16
N ASP A 131 -11.27 -13.68 9.64
CA ASP A 131 -12.49 -13.22 10.28
C ASP A 131 -13.56 -12.87 9.21
N PRO A 132 -14.78 -13.45 9.29
CA PRO A 132 -15.79 -13.29 8.24
C PRO A 132 -16.34 -11.86 8.12
N VAL A 133 -16.20 -11.03 9.16
CA VAL A 133 -16.61 -9.62 9.19
C VAL A 133 -15.47 -8.72 8.75
N GLN A 134 -14.25 -8.92 9.29
CA GLN A 134 -13.11 -8.08 8.94
C GLN A 134 -12.67 -8.27 7.49
N ARG A 135 -12.70 -9.49 6.94
CA ARG A 135 -12.25 -9.77 5.56
C ARG A 135 -13.02 -9.00 4.47
N VAL A 136 -14.23 -8.52 4.78
CA VAL A 136 -15.05 -7.67 3.89
C VAL A 136 -15.09 -6.20 4.31
N SER A 137 -14.40 -5.82 5.40
CA SER A 137 -14.37 -4.45 5.91
C SER A 137 -13.59 -3.47 5.01
N ASP A 138 -13.92 -2.18 5.12
CA ASP A 138 -13.16 -1.10 4.48
C ASP A 138 -11.73 -0.99 5.07
N GLU A 139 -11.53 -1.35 6.35
CA GLU A 139 -10.19 -1.41 6.96
C GLU A 139 -9.28 -2.39 6.21
N THR A 140 -9.79 -3.58 5.90
CA THR A 140 -9.03 -4.62 5.17
C THR A 140 -8.73 -4.21 3.72
N LEU A 141 -9.73 -3.73 2.97
CA LEU A 141 -9.49 -3.29 1.58
C LEU A 141 -8.54 -2.07 1.52
N GLY A 142 -8.65 -1.15 2.48
CA GLY A 142 -7.78 0.02 2.58
C GLY A 142 -6.34 -0.34 2.93
N ALA A 143 -6.17 -1.37 3.76
CA ALA A 143 -4.85 -1.88 4.09
C ALA A 143 -4.20 -2.52 2.86
N VAL A 144 -4.94 -3.30 2.08
CA VAL A 144 -4.44 -3.84 0.81
C VAL A 144 -4.04 -2.70 -0.14
N LEU A 145 -4.90 -1.68 -0.37
CA LEU A 145 -4.54 -0.50 -1.16
C LEU A 145 -3.21 0.13 -0.75
N LEU A 146 -3.02 0.33 0.55
CA LEU A 146 -1.80 0.95 1.10
C LEU A 146 -0.58 0.02 1.07
N MET A 147 -0.78 -1.30 1.09
CA MET A 147 0.30 -2.26 0.93
C MET A 147 0.87 -2.20 -0.50
N GLY A 148 0.03 -2.00 -1.52
CA GLY A 148 0.48 -1.78 -2.90
C GLY A 148 1.24 -0.44 -3.06
N THR A 149 0.79 0.60 -2.34
CA THR A 149 1.51 1.87 -2.23
C THR A 149 2.88 1.69 -1.57
N PHE A 150 2.97 0.94 -0.46
CA PHE A 150 4.25 0.57 0.16
C PHE A 150 5.16 -0.16 -0.82
N GLU A 151 4.64 -1.15 -1.56
CA GLU A 151 5.44 -1.95 -2.47
C GLU A 151 6.04 -1.11 -3.60
N THR A 152 5.25 -0.19 -4.15
CA THR A 152 5.70 0.79 -5.15
C THR A 152 6.83 1.68 -4.61
N ILE A 153 6.75 2.12 -3.35
CA ILE A 153 7.76 2.96 -2.70
C ILE A 153 9.02 2.15 -2.34
N ALA A 154 8.88 0.88 -1.94
CA ALA A 154 9.96 0.10 -1.33
C ALA A 154 10.76 -0.81 -2.29
N PHE A 155 10.18 -1.23 -3.43
CA PHE A 155 10.69 -2.33 -4.28
C PHE A 155 10.92 -1.97 -5.77
N ALA A 156 11.29 -0.74 -6.10
CA ALA A 156 11.38 -0.23 -7.47
C ALA A 156 12.01 -1.19 -8.52
N ASP A 157 13.12 -1.88 -8.20
CA ASP A 157 14.01 -2.39 -9.26
C ASP A 157 13.99 -3.91 -9.54
N THR A 158 13.69 -4.79 -8.57
CA THR A 158 13.88 -6.26 -8.74
C THR A 158 12.88 -7.18 -8.02
N GLY A 159 12.34 -6.78 -6.87
CA GLY A 159 11.29 -7.55 -6.16
C GLY A 159 9.87 -7.34 -6.72
N SER A 160 9.69 -6.26 -7.49
CA SER A 160 8.40 -5.71 -7.93
C SER A 160 7.46 -6.76 -8.54
N LEU A 161 7.86 -7.47 -9.60
CA LEU A 161 6.98 -8.38 -10.35
C LEU A 161 6.32 -9.47 -9.48
N LYS A 162 7.06 -10.07 -8.54
CA LYS A 162 6.53 -11.13 -7.66
C LYS A 162 5.62 -10.56 -6.59
N ALA A 163 6.04 -9.45 -5.95
CA ALA A 163 5.21 -8.74 -4.98
C ALA A 163 3.89 -8.31 -5.62
N PHE A 164 3.96 -7.64 -6.77
CA PHE A 164 2.82 -7.26 -7.62
C PHE A 164 1.88 -8.43 -7.90
N SER A 165 2.38 -9.57 -8.41
CA SER A 165 1.53 -10.72 -8.73
C SER A 165 0.76 -11.22 -7.50
N GLN A 166 1.43 -11.32 -6.35
CA GLN A 166 0.80 -11.72 -5.08
C GLN A 166 -0.20 -10.67 -4.58
N HIS A 167 0.15 -9.38 -4.72
CA HIS A 167 -0.68 -8.24 -4.35
C HIS A 167 -1.99 -8.21 -5.13
N ILE A 168 -1.91 -8.30 -6.45
CA ILE A 168 -3.04 -8.29 -7.37
C ILE A 168 -3.98 -9.46 -7.07
N ILE A 169 -3.45 -10.67 -6.84
CA ILE A 169 -4.27 -11.83 -6.46
C ILE A 169 -4.98 -11.59 -5.11
N ALA A 170 -4.29 -11.02 -4.12
CA ALA A 170 -4.88 -10.72 -2.81
C ALA A 170 -5.99 -9.66 -2.92
N ALA A 171 -5.74 -8.59 -3.65
CA ALA A 171 -6.67 -7.50 -3.87
C ALA A 171 -7.91 -7.93 -4.69
N ALA A 172 -7.73 -8.68 -5.79
CA ALA A 172 -8.83 -9.23 -6.58
C ALA A 172 -9.76 -10.11 -5.73
N ARG A 173 -9.18 -10.97 -4.87
CA ARG A 173 -9.94 -11.78 -3.90
C ARG A 173 -10.71 -10.92 -2.88
N CYS A 174 -10.13 -9.82 -2.39
CA CYS A 174 -10.81 -8.91 -1.47
C CYS A 174 -12.03 -8.23 -2.13
N ILE A 175 -11.89 -7.80 -3.39
CA ILE A 175 -13.01 -7.24 -4.17
C ILE A 175 -14.11 -8.29 -4.36
N GLU A 176 -13.75 -9.50 -4.78
CA GLU A 176 -14.71 -10.59 -5.01
C GLU A 176 -15.46 -10.98 -3.74
N MET A 177 -14.76 -11.11 -2.59
CA MET A 177 -15.39 -11.41 -1.30
C MET A 177 -16.36 -10.33 -0.82
N ARG A 178 -16.10 -9.05 -1.13
CA ARG A 178 -16.99 -7.93 -0.78
C ARG A 178 -18.22 -7.84 -1.68
N GLY A 179 -18.13 -8.34 -2.91
CA GLY A 179 -19.26 -8.45 -3.83
C GLY A 179 -19.96 -7.12 -4.12
N PRO A 180 -21.28 -7.12 -4.38
CA PRO A 180 -22.02 -5.90 -4.72
C PRO A 180 -22.11 -4.88 -3.58
N ALA A 181 -21.96 -5.32 -2.33
CA ALA A 181 -22.13 -4.48 -1.14
C ALA A 181 -21.11 -3.33 -1.08
N GLN A 182 -19.92 -3.50 -1.68
CA GLN A 182 -18.90 -2.45 -1.71
C GLN A 182 -19.33 -1.18 -2.46
N PHE A 183 -20.37 -1.24 -3.31
CA PHE A 183 -20.89 -0.09 -4.06
C PHE A 183 -22.03 0.64 -3.34
N GLN A 184 -22.44 0.17 -2.17
CA GLN A 184 -23.51 0.79 -1.37
C GLN A 184 -23.03 2.00 -0.57
N THR A 185 -21.71 2.16 -0.37
CA THR A 185 -21.13 3.30 0.33
C THR A 185 -20.19 4.09 -0.58
N VAL A 186 -20.17 5.42 -0.40
CA VAL A 186 -19.27 6.31 -1.16
C VAL A 186 -17.80 5.95 -0.91
N VAL A 187 -17.46 5.51 0.30
CA VAL A 187 -16.11 5.04 0.66
C VAL A 187 -15.75 3.76 -0.10
N GLY A 188 -16.60 2.74 -0.07
CA GLY A 188 -16.35 1.47 -0.75
C GLY A 188 -16.24 1.63 -2.28
N LEU A 189 -17.08 2.48 -2.89
CA LEU A 189 -16.99 2.83 -4.30
C LEU A 189 -15.66 3.52 -4.63
N LYS A 190 -15.25 4.52 -3.83
CA LYS A 190 -13.98 5.24 -4.02
C LYS A 190 -12.77 4.30 -3.89
N MET A 191 -12.80 3.39 -2.93
CA MET A 191 -11.74 2.39 -2.72
C MET A 191 -11.66 1.39 -3.87
N PHE A 192 -12.80 0.90 -4.38
CA PHE A 192 -12.82 0.07 -5.58
C PHE A 192 -12.27 0.83 -6.80
N MET A 193 -12.68 2.09 -7.00
CA MET A 193 -12.21 2.92 -8.11
C MET A 193 -10.70 3.16 -8.07
N GLN A 194 -10.14 3.44 -6.89
CA GLN A 194 -8.69 3.54 -6.70
C GLN A 194 -7.99 2.21 -6.98
N MET A 195 -8.51 1.10 -6.43
CA MET A 195 -7.93 -0.23 -6.65
C MET A 195 -7.90 -0.58 -8.15
N ARG A 196 -9.00 -0.35 -8.86
CA ARG A 196 -9.10 -0.54 -10.31
C ARG A 196 -8.05 0.28 -11.07
N ARG A 197 -7.91 1.58 -10.78
CA ARG A 197 -6.92 2.44 -11.44
C ARG A 197 -5.48 1.94 -11.22
N ILE A 198 -5.14 1.57 -9.99
CA ILE A 198 -3.83 1.01 -9.65
C ILE A 198 -3.61 -0.30 -10.42
N MET A 199 -4.56 -1.23 -10.40
CA MET A 199 -4.42 -2.50 -11.13
C MET A 199 -4.24 -2.30 -12.63
N ILE A 200 -5.11 -1.52 -13.28
CA ILE A 200 -5.02 -1.25 -14.73
C ILE A 200 -3.67 -0.63 -15.08
N THR A 201 -3.23 0.38 -14.31
CA THR A 201 -1.96 1.08 -14.55
C THR A 201 -0.77 0.13 -14.42
N THR A 202 -0.71 -0.68 -13.36
CA THR A 202 0.43 -1.56 -13.12
C THR A 202 0.41 -2.78 -14.04
N CYS A 203 -0.75 -3.36 -14.36
CA CYS A 203 -0.90 -4.37 -15.42
C CYS A 203 -0.45 -3.82 -16.79
N HIS A 204 -0.82 -2.58 -17.14
CA HIS A 204 -0.38 -1.92 -18.38
C HIS A 204 1.15 -1.77 -18.45
N GLN A 205 1.76 -1.29 -17.36
CA GLN A 205 3.21 -1.06 -17.26
C GLN A 205 4.00 -2.37 -17.38
N LEU A 206 3.56 -3.41 -16.67
CA LEU A 206 4.22 -4.72 -16.64
C LEU A 206 3.84 -5.62 -17.83
N GLN A 207 2.86 -5.21 -18.64
CA GLN A 207 2.25 -6.00 -19.71
C GLN A 207 1.72 -7.34 -19.19
N GLU A 208 0.99 -7.29 -18.08
CA GLU A 208 0.36 -8.42 -17.41
C GLU A 208 -1.17 -8.36 -17.63
N PRO A 209 -1.87 -9.50 -17.71
CA PRO A 209 -3.32 -9.51 -17.87
C PRO A 209 -4.00 -8.86 -16.65
N ILE A 210 -5.13 -8.19 -16.89
CA ILE A 210 -5.98 -7.65 -15.81
C ILE A 210 -6.79 -8.79 -15.20
N PRO A 211 -6.93 -8.88 -13.86
CA PRO A 211 -7.76 -9.90 -13.22
C PRO A 211 -9.23 -9.74 -13.61
N PHE A 212 -9.89 -10.87 -13.92
CA PHE A 212 -11.29 -10.91 -14.30
C PHE A 212 -12.22 -10.23 -13.27
N GLU A 213 -11.88 -10.28 -11.99
CA GLU A 213 -12.61 -9.63 -10.91
C GLU A 213 -12.72 -8.10 -11.14
N ILE A 214 -11.69 -7.45 -11.67
CA ILE A 214 -11.71 -6.00 -11.95
C ILE A 214 -12.68 -5.67 -13.08
N SER A 215 -12.61 -6.42 -14.19
CA SER A 215 -13.51 -6.25 -15.34
C SER A 215 -14.97 -6.51 -14.94
N LYS A 216 -15.21 -7.62 -14.21
CA LYS A 216 -16.52 -8.02 -13.68
C LYS A 216 -17.14 -6.90 -12.84
N TRP A 217 -16.41 -6.40 -11.84
CA TRP A 217 -16.96 -5.46 -10.86
C TRP A 217 -17.00 -4.01 -11.36
N SER A 218 -16.28 -3.66 -12.44
CA SER A 218 -16.38 -2.35 -13.10
C SER A 218 -17.80 -2.03 -13.56
N SER A 219 -18.43 -2.96 -14.27
CA SER A 219 -19.82 -2.85 -14.75
C SER A 219 -20.88 -2.65 -13.64
N TRP A 220 -20.54 -3.09 -12.42
CA TRP A 220 -21.37 -2.87 -11.24
C TRP A 220 -21.21 -1.44 -10.71
N ALA A 221 -19.97 -0.98 -10.66
CA ALA A 221 -19.63 0.33 -10.13
C ALA A 221 -20.12 1.48 -11.03
N GLU A 222 -20.20 1.27 -12.35
CA GLU A 222 -20.80 2.18 -13.33
C GLU A 222 -22.21 2.66 -12.97
N ARG A 223 -23.04 1.79 -12.41
CA ARG A 223 -24.42 2.14 -11.98
C ARG A 223 -24.48 3.09 -10.78
N SER A 224 -23.36 3.30 -10.09
CA SER A 224 -23.26 4.14 -8.89
C SER A 224 -22.42 5.41 -9.11
N GLN A 225 -22.08 5.75 -10.36
CA GLN A 225 -21.21 6.88 -10.68
C GLN A 225 -21.94 8.22 -10.80
N ASN A 226 -21.27 9.28 -10.37
CA ASN A 226 -21.63 10.66 -10.72
C ASN A 226 -21.26 10.94 -12.17
N SER A 227 -22.05 11.77 -12.86
CA SER A 227 -21.85 12.12 -14.28
C SER A 227 -20.42 12.62 -14.58
N ASP A 228 -19.83 13.41 -13.68
CA ASP A 228 -18.50 14.00 -13.84
C ASP A 228 -17.35 12.97 -13.87
N LEU A 229 -17.63 11.72 -13.43
CA LEU A 229 -16.64 10.63 -13.45
C LEU A 229 -16.72 9.79 -14.74
N ILE A 230 -17.78 9.93 -15.55
CA ILE A 230 -17.95 9.15 -16.79
C ILE A 230 -16.72 9.27 -17.71
N PRO A 231 -16.12 10.47 -17.97
CA PRO A 231 -14.91 10.58 -18.79
C PRO A 231 -13.71 9.82 -18.22
N VAL A 232 -13.51 9.85 -16.89
CA VAL A 232 -12.43 9.11 -16.19
C VAL A 232 -12.58 7.61 -16.35
N ASN A 233 -13.81 7.13 -16.21
CA ASN A 233 -14.09 5.70 -16.24
C ASN A 233 -13.96 5.17 -17.66
N ARG A 234 -14.42 5.93 -18.66
CA ARG A 234 -14.21 5.60 -20.07
C ARG A 234 -12.73 5.58 -20.46
N PHE A 235 -11.92 6.52 -19.95
CA PHE A 235 -10.46 6.48 -20.12
C PHE A 235 -9.85 5.22 -19.49
N SER A 236 -10.33 4.82 -18.31
CA SER A 236 -9.87 3.61 -17.62
C SER A 236 -10.20 2.34 -18.41
N GLU A 237 -11.40 2.24 -18.99
CA GLU A 237 -11.82 1.13 -19.86
C GLU A 237 -10.93 0.99 -21.10
N ILE A 238 -10.60 2.10 -21.77
CA ILE A 238 -9.71 2.07 -22.95
C ILE A 238 -8.28 1.65 -22.55
N ASN A 239 -7.80 2.08 -21.38
CA ASN A 239 -6.54 1.60 -20.82
C ASN A 239 -6.56 0.11 -20.44
N GLU A 240 -7.69 -0.43 -20.00
CA GLU A 240 -7.89 -1.86 -19.76
C GLU A 240 -7.83 -2.68 -21.05
N VAL A 241 -8.43 -2.20 -22.15
CA VAL A 241 -8.25 -2.80 -23.49
C VAL A 241 -6.77 -2.74 -23.92
N LEU A 242 -6.09 -1.60 -23.71
CA LEU A 242 -4.68 -1.43 -24.05
C LEU A 242 -3.75 -2.36 -23.25
N ALA A 243 -3.98 -2.48 -21.95
CA ALA A 243 -3.24 -3.41 -21.09
C ALA A 243 -3.42 -4.86 -21.57
N SER A 244 -4.66 -5.25 -21.88
CA SER A 244 -5.00 -6.59 -22.37
C SER A 244 -4.31 -6.90 -23.70
N VAL A 245 -4.36 -6.00 -24.68
CA VAL A 245 -3.68 -6.17 -25.97
C VAL A 245 -2.15 -6.20 -25.80
N ARG A 246 -1.57 -5.37 -24.92
CA ARG A 246 -0.12 -5.40 -24.62
C ARG A 246 0.29 -6.73 -23.96
N ALA A 247 -0.51 -7.28 -23.07
CA ALA A 247 -0.28 -8.59 -22.48
C ALA A 247 -0.37 -9.71 -23.54
N GLU A 248 -1.41 -9.72 -24.39
CA GLU A 248 -1.53 -10.68 -25.50
C GLU A 248 -0.30 -10.68 -26.41
N LEU A 249 0.15 -9.49 -26.85
CA LEU A 249 1.31 -9.34 -27.74
C LEU A 249 2.58 -9.94 -27.11
N LYS A 250 2.79 -9.72 -25.80
CA LYS A 250 3.91 -10.29 -25.02
C LYS A 250 3.81 -11.81 -24.90
N TYR A 251 2.68 -12.35 -24.44
CA TYR A 251 2.53 -13.79 -24.22
C TYR A 251 2.49 -14.61 -25.52
N GLN A 252 1.91 -14.06 -26.59
CA GLN A 252 1.90 -14.70 -27.92
C GLN A 252 3.20 -14.43 -28.70
N HIS A 253 4.17 -13.71 -28.12
CA HIS A 253 5.45 -13.38 -28.75
C HIS A 253 5.30 -12.69 -30.12
N ILE A 254 4.26 -11.87 -30.27
CA ILE A 254 3.97 -11.16 -31.53
C ILE A 254 4.94 -10.00 -31.67
N THR A 255 5.88 -10.13 -32.61
CA THR A 255 6.91 -9.13 -32.91
C THR A 255 6.72 -8.45 -34.27
N ASN A 256 5.75 -8.88 -35.09
CA ASN A 256 5.50 -8.31 -36.41
C ASN A 256 4.94 -6.88 -36.30
N PRO A 257 5.64 -5.83 -36.80
CA PRO A 257 5.22 -4.45 -36.62
C PRO A 257 3.85 -4.11 -37.24
N ALA A 258 3.48 -4.75 -38.36
CA ALA A 258 2.20 -4.50 -39.01
C ALA A 258 1.02 -5.06 -38.18
N VAL A 259 1.20 -6.23 -37.56
CA VAL A 259 0.19 -6.83 -36.67
C VAL A 259 0.06 -6.04 -35.36
N ILE A 260 1.18 -5.56 -34.82
CA ILE A 260 1.20 -4.69 -33.64
C ILE A 260 0.48 -3.37 -33.97
N SER A 261 0.82 -2.73 -35.09
CA SER A 261 0.22 -1.47 -35.52
C SER A 261 -1.28 -1.59 -35.78
N ASP A 262 -1.74 -2.61 -36.50
CA ASP A 262 -3.19 -2.86 -36.72
C ASP A 262 -3.97 -3.02 -35.41
N ARG A 263 -3.38 -3.69 -34.40
CA ARG A 263 -4.00 -3.86 -33.08
C ARG A 263 -4.01 -2.56 -32.26
N LEU A 264 -2.93 -1.79 -32.27
CA LEU A 264 -2.81 -0.56 -31.47
C LEU A 264 -3.57 0.63 -32.07
N LEU A 265 -3.59 0.80 -33.40
CA LEU A 265 -4.33 1.88 -34.07
C LEU A 265 -5.84 1.86 -33.76
N LYS A 266 -6.41 0.67 -33.53
CA LYS A 266 -7.81 0.51 -33.09
C LYS A 266 -8.06 1.11 -31.72
N ILE A 267 -7.04 1.16 -30.87
CA ILE A 267 -7.09 1.70 -29.50
C ILE A 267 -6.78 3.20 -29.51
N ASP A 268 -5.82 3.64 -30.33
CA ASP A 268 -5.59 5.07 -30.59
C ASP A 268 -6.91 5.72 -31.05
N LYS A 269 -7.67 5.05 -31.92
CA LYS A 269 -8.97 5.53 -32.35
C LYS A 269 -10.00 5.65 -31.20
N LEU A 270 -9.99 4.73 -30.24
CA LEU A 270 -10.84 4.84 -29.05
C LEU A 270 -10.46 6.05 -28.18
N PHE A 271 -9.16 6.38 -28.08
CA PHE A 271 -8.71 7.57 -27.37
C PHE A 271 -9.07 8.87 -28.10
N GLU A 272 -8.96 8.92 -29.43
CA GLU A 272 -9.43 10.05 -30.25
C GLU A 272 -10.92 10.32 -30.04
N ASP A 273 -11.73 9.26 -30.13
CA ASP A 273 -13.19 9.36 -30.01
C ASP A 273 -13.58 9.74 -28.56
N TRP A 274 -12.89 9.21 -27.55
CA TRP A 274 -13.04 9.63 -26.16
C TRP A 274 -12.69 11.11 -25.95
N ALA A 275 -11.58 11.59 -26.53
CA ALA A 275 -11.17 12.99 -26.40
C ALA A 275 -12.22 13.96 -26.96
N GLN A 276 -12.96 13.57 -28.01
CA GLN A 276 -14.07 14.34 -28.56
C GLN A 276 -15.33 14.35 -27.67
N THR A 277 -15.44 13.43 -26.70
CA THR A 277 -16.55 13.39 -25.72
C THR A 277 -16.28 14.16 -24.42
N LEU A 278 -15.10 14.76 -24.28
CA LEU A 278 -14.74 15.50 -23.07
C LEU A 278 -15.58 16.78 -22.92
N PRO A 279 -16.06 17.09 -21.71
CA PRO A 279 -16.77 18.34 -21.46
C PRO A 279 -15.80 19.54 -21.55
N PRO A 280 -16.27 20.74 -21.93
CA PRO A 280 -15.40 21.92 -22.11
C PRO A 280 -14.61 22.37 -20.87
N SER A 281 -14.95 21.88 -19.67
CA SER A 281 -14.19 22.13 -18.44
C SER A 281 -12.93 21.27 -18.29
N TRP A 282 -12.66 20.37 -19.24
CA TRP A 282 -11.52 19.44 -19.26
C TRP A 282 -10.52 19.74 -20.40
N ILE A 283 -10.80 20.76 -21.22
CA ILE A 283 -10.05 21.16 -22.43
C ILE A 283 -9.43 22.54 -22.20
#